data_AF-F2U6F4-F1
#
_entry.id   AF-F2U6F4-F1
#
_cell.length_a   1.000
_cell.length_b   1.000
_cell.length_c   1.000
_cell.angle_alpha   90.00
_cell.angle_beta   90.00
_cell.angle_gamma   90.00
#
_symmetry.space_group_name_H-M   'P 1'
#
loop_
_entity.id
_entity.type
_entity.pdbx_description
1 polymer ?
#
loop_
_entity_poly.entity_id
_entity_poly.type
_entity_poly.pdbx_seq_one_letter_code
_entity_poly.pdbx_strand_id
1 'polypeptide(L)'
;MIIYDNRGFFALLLRVKGTVYSGIFVRCLAAALFGVLAAILQDRGLVGASTSYLTEGNFQMLYTFIGTVLGLMLSFRLSMAYNRWEEANMQMGSFRQCTRNIISSLAAHISASEDDIKDAMSVLREMRHLIVSLCVLIIKDLHDDTNIEDLVSLGYLSPSNVDHISESRVHLFADHISASHVEARPARVRPALLTVLIRQKLKELVKKRYVGSEVFATSEARIDELSRVFSSLLRIAATPMPFIMNHFLKVIMALYVFTVPFGIVAHLKWLTPVALLVISLLFFGADQIAVEIEEPLGQDLNDIDPAFHIVRLDIETAAMVAHIQHMNKIPRRDQDVPTLASNWHHLELDNSVTSGTTPYQHPVRPVISDEQPLLSGR
;
A
#
# COMPACT_ATOMS: atom_id res chain seq x y z
N MET A 1 1.82 -1.74 7.04
CA MET A 1 1.15 -0.83 8.00
C MET A 1 1.33 -1.32 9.42
N ILE A 2 1.83 -0.47 10.30
CA ILE A 2 1.96 -0.77 11.72
C ILE A 2 0.58 -0.86 12.37
N ILE A 3 0.27 -2.01 12.97
CA ILE A 3 -0.90 -2.14 13.86
C ILE A 3 -0.44 -1.74 15.27
N TYR A 4 -1.18 -0.85 15.93
CA TYR A 4 -0.85 -0.38 17.27
C TYR A 4 -2.12 -0.18 18.10
N ASP A 5 -1.96 -0.22 19.43
CA ASP A 5 -3.03 0.10 20.37
C ASP A 5 -2.94 1.57 20.79
N ASN A 6 -3.98 2.34 20.51
CA ASN A 6 -4.05 3.77 20.85
C ASN A 6 -4.43 4.04 22.32
N ARG A 7 -4.69 3.01 23.13
CA ARG A 7 -5.02 3.18 24.56
C ARG A 7 -3.79 3.42 25.43
N GLY A 8 -2.63 2.90 25.02
CA GLY A 8 -1.37 3.03 25.75
C GLY A 8 -0.62 4.33 25.42
N PHE A 9 -1.05 5.48 25.95
CA PHE A 9 -0.48 6.80 25.64
C PHE A 9 1.07 6.83 25.71
N PHE A 10 1.66 6.40 26.84
CA PHE A 10 3.12 6.44 27.02
C PHE A 10 3.87 5.41 26.16
N ALA A 11 3.27 4.25 25.93
CA ALA A 11 3.87 3.23 25.06
C ALA A 11 3.95 3.72 23.61
N LEU A 12 2.95 4.47 23.16
CA LEU A 12 2.96 5.10 21.84
C LEU A 12 3.95 6.27 21.77
N LEU A 13 4.00 7.10 22.81
CA LEU A 13 4.88 8.28 22.86
C LEU A 13 6.37 7.92 22.85
N LEU A 14 6.76 6.81 23.47
CA LEU A 14 8.16 6.35 23.53
C LEU A 14 8.55 5.41 22.37
N ARG A 15 7.64 5.15 21.43
CA ARG A 15 7.92 4.32 20.27
C ARG A 15 8.82 5.09 19.30
N VAL A 16 9.90 4.46 18.85
CA VAL A 16 10.83 5.07 17.88
C VAL A 16 10.63 4.50 16.47
N LYS A 17 10.37 3.20 16.36
CA LYS A 17 10.23 2.50 15.06
C LYS A 17 8.91 2.86 14.38
N GLY A 18 9.00 3.30 13.12
CA GLY A 18 7.86 3.77 12.32
C GLY A 18 7.32 5.13 12.76
N THR A 19 8.18 5.94 13.38
CA THR A 19 7.84 7.31 13.75
C THR A 19 8.62 8.31 12.91
N VAL A 20 8.06 9.50 12.84
CA VAL A 20 8.59 10.67 12.12
C VAL A 20 9.98 11.08 12.62
N TYR A 21 10.32 10.78 13.89
CA TYR A 21 11.54 11.25 14.53
C TYR A 21 12.82 10.80 13.84
N SER A 22 12.86 9.58 13.30
CA SER A 22 14.04 9.05 12.60
C SER A 22 14.42 9.87 11.36
N GLY A 23 13.41 10.37 10.63
CA GLY A 23 13.61 11.15 9.41
C GLY A 23 13.98 12.61 9.63
N ILE A 24 13.63 13.19 10.79
CA ILE A 24 13.80 14.64 11.05
C ILE A 24 14.85 14.98 12.10
N PHE A 25 15.33 14.00 12.87
CA PHE A 25 16.22 14.24 14.02
C PHE A 25 17.44 15.11 13.66
N VAL A 26 18.15 14.77 12.58
CA VAL A 26 19.32 15.52 12.13
C VAL A 26 18.96 16.95 11.73
N ARG A 27 17.82 17.16 11.07
CA ARG A 27 17.36 18.49 10.65
C ARG A 27 16.97 19.36 11.84
N CYS A 28 16.28 18.78 12.83
CA CYS A 28 15.90 19.47 14.06
C CYS A 28 17.13 19.80 14.92
N LEU A 29 18.11 18.90 15.01
CA LEU A 29 19.37 19.14 15.69
C LEU A 29 20.17 20.26 15.01
N ALA A 30 20.26 20.24 13.67
CA ALA A 30 20.92 21.30 12.92
C ALA A 30 20.25 22.67 13.14
N ALA A 31 18.91 22.70 13.18
CA ALA A 31 18.16 23.91 13.52
C ALA A 31 18.50 24.38 14.95
N ALA A 32 18.47 23.50 15.94
CA ALA A 32 18.84 23.86 17.32
C ALA A 32 20.27 24.41 17.44
N LEU A 33 21.25 23.77 16.78
CA LEU A 33 22.64 24.26 16.71
C LEU A 33 22.73 25.64 16.05
N PHE A 34 21.94 25.89 15.01
CA PHE A 34 21.84 27.20 14.39
C PHE A 34 21.24 28.25 15.35
N GLY A 35 20.30 27.84 16.21
CA GLY A 35 19.79 28.68 17.30
C GLY A 35 20.86 29.05 18.33
N VAL A 36 21.80 28.13 18.62
CA VAL A 36 22.97 28.41 19.48
C VAL A 36 23.87 29.44 18.82
N LEU A 37 24.14 29.28 17.52
CA LEU A 37 24.91 30.26 16.75
C LEU A 37 24.26 31.65 16.81
N ALA A 38 22.95 31.74 16.59
CA ALA A 38 22.23 33.01 16.69
C ALA A 38 22.36 33.65 18.09
N ALA A 39 22.24 32.86 19.16
CA ALA A 39 22.42 33.34 20.53
C ALA A 39 23.85 33.86 20.80
N ILE A 40 24.88 33.16 20.31
CA ILE A 40 26.28 33.59 20.42
C ILE A 40 26.49 34.91 19.66
N LEU A 41 25.95 35.03 18.45
CA LEU A 41 26.06 36.24 17.65
C LEU A 41 25.37 37.45 18.31
N GLN A 42 24.25 37.22 18.99
CA GLN A 42 23.58 38.25 19.80
C GLN A 42 24.45 38.69 20.99
N ASP A 43 25.03 37.75 21.73
CA ASP A 43 25.86 38.02 22.91
C ASP A 43 27.15 38.77 22.55
N ARG A 44 27.74 38.44 21.39
CA ARG A 44 28.88 39.15 20.79
C ARG A 44 28.51 40.55 20.25
N GLY A 45 27.25 40.97 20.34
CA GLY A 45 26.76 42.26 19.85
C GLY A 45 26.68 42.39 18.32
N LEU A 46 27.02 41.33 17.56
CA LEU A 46 27.02 41.33 16.09
C LEU A 46 25.60 41.39 15.51
N VAL A 47 24.61 40.92 16.27
CA VAL A 47 23.18 40.90 15.91
C VAL A 47 22.41 41.91 16.79
N GLY A 48 23.08 42.85 17.47
CA GLY A 48 22.43 43.85 18.35
C GLY A 48 22.49 45.29 17.83
N ALA A 49 23.55 45.67 17.11
CA ALA A 49 23.79 47.07 16.73
C ALA A 49 23.28 47.45 15.32
N SER A 50 23.05 46.48 14.43
CA SER A 50 22.63 46.71 13.02
C SER A 50 21.26 46.12 12.67
N THR A 51 20.62 45.48 13.63
CA THR A 51 19.40 44.66 13.50
C THR A 51 18.24 45.22 14.33
N SER A 52 18.38 46.42 14.92
CA SER A 52 17.28 47.11 15.61
C SER A 52 16.02 47.13 14.74
N TYR A 53 16.17 47.34 13.42
CA TYR A 53 15.11 47.27 12.41
C TYR A 53 14.48 45.87 12.20
N LEU A 54 15.22 44.78 12.47
CA LEU A 54 14.73 43.39 12.40
C LEU A 54 14.06 42.95 13.70
N THR A 55 14.32 43.64 14.81
CA THR A 55 13.64 43.46 16.11
C THR A 55 12.52 44.47 16.37
N GLU A 56 12.33 45.44 15.48
CA GLU A 56 11.18 46.35 15.51
C GLU A 56 9.90 45.60 15.16
N GLY A 57 8.77 45.99 15.77
CA GLY A 57 7.50 45.25 15.76
C GLY A 57 6.95 44.86 14.38
N ASN A 58 7.36 45.54 13.31
CA ASN A 58 6.96 45.23 11.93
C ASN A 58 7.57 43.91 11.42
N PHE A 59 8.81 43.58 11.80
CA PHE A 59 9.49 42.39 11.30
C PHE A 59 9.02 41.11 12.02
N GLN A 60 8.69 41.21 13.31
CA GLN A 60 8.05 40.13 14.05
C GLN A 60 6.66 39.80 13.49
N MET A 61 5.89 40.82 13.06
CA MET A 61 4.61 40.64 12.39
C MET A 61 4.79 39.90 11.05
N LEU A 62 5.82 40.23 10.28
CA LEU A 62 6.16 39.53 9.04
C LEU A 62 6.48 38.05 9.27
N TYR A 63 7.30 37.71 10.27
CA TYR A 63 7.57 36.30 10.59
C TYR A 63 6.34 35.54 11.07
N THR A 64 5.49 36.19 11.86
CA THR A 64 4.22 35.59 12.29
C THR A 64 3.33 35.32 11.09
N PHE A 65 3.25 36.26 10.15
CA PHE A 65 2.51 36.09 8.90
C PHE A 65 3.09 34.95 8.04
N ILE A 66 4.40 34.93 7.78
CA ILE A 66 5.06 33.87 7.01
C ILE A 66 4.86 32.51 7.68
N GLY A 67 5.03 32.42 9.01
CA GLY A 67 4.81 31.18 9.76
C GLY A 67 3.37 30.69 9.68
N THR A 68 2.40 31.61 9.69
CA THR A 68 0.97 31.29 9.53
C THR A 68 0.67 30.76 8.12
N VAL A 69 1.18 31.44 7.10
CA VAL A 69 1.03 30.99 5.70
C VAL A 69 1.70 29.64 5.49
N LEU A 70 2.90 29.45 6.04
CA LEU A 70 3.61 28.17 5.98
C LEU A 70 2.83 27.05 6.67
N GLY A 71 2.26 27.32 7.86
CA GLY A 71 1.40 26.38 8.56
C GLY A 71 0.16 25.99 7.75
N LEU A 72 -0.47 26.97 7.08
CA LEU A 72 -1.59 26.73 6.19
C LEU A 72 -1.19 25.89 4.97
N MET A 73 -0.09 26.23 4.29
CA MET A 73 0.43 25.46 3.16
C MET A 73 0.76 24.01 3.56
N LEU A 74 1.35 23.83 4.75
CA LEU A 74 1.67 22.51 5.27
C LEU A 74 0.40 21.71 5.60
N SER A 75 -0.62 22.37 6.15
CA SER A 75 -1.93 21.74 6.39
C SER A 75 -2.60 21.28 5.09
N PHE A 76 -2.52 22.07 4.02
CA PHE A 76 -3.03 21.67 2.71
C PHE A 76 -2.25 20.48 2.15
N ARG A 77 -0.91 20.49 2.27
CA ARG A 77 -0.08 19.35 1.88
C ARG A 77 -0.48 18.08 2.64
N LEU A 78 -0.65 18.18 3.95
CA LEU A 78 -1.05 17.06 4.80
C LEU A 78 -2.41 16.50 4.37
N SER A 79 -3.37 17.38 4.11
CA SER A 79 -4.71 17.00 3.61
C SER A 79 -4.63 16.32 2.25
N MET A 80 -3.81 16.81 1.31
CA MET A 80 -3.65 16.18 0.00
C MET A 80 -3.02 14.78 0.12
N ALA A 81 -1.98 14.64 0.94
CA ALA A 81 -1.32 13.35 1.17
C ALA A 81 -2.28 12.36 1.87
N TYR A 82 -3.04 12.83 2.86
CA TYR A 82 -4.08 12.03 3.53
C TYR A 82 -5.17 11.55 2.56
N ASN A 83 -5.69 12.44 1.70
CA ASN A 83 -6.70 12.06 0.72
C ASN A 83 -6.19 10.98 -0.25
N ARG A 84 -4.92 11.05 -0.66
CA ARG A 84 -4.28 10.03 -1.50
C ARG A 84 -4.16 8.69 -0.76
N TRP A 85 -3.78 8.71 0.52
CA TRP A 85 -3.73 7.52 1.37
C TRP A 85 -5.12 6.89 1.57
N GLU A 86 -6.14 7.71 1.86
CA GLU A 86 -7.52 7.27 2.01
C GLU A 86 -8.06 6.67 0.70
N GLU A 87 -7.78 7.30 -0.44
CA GLU A 87 -8.17 6.79 -1.76
C GLU A 87 -7.53 5.41 -2.01
N ALA A 88 -6.22 5.26 -1.77
CA ALA A 88 -5.52 3.97 -1.94
C ALA A 88 -6.13 2.87 -1.06
N ASN A 89 -6.39 3.17 0.22
CA ASN A 89 -7.00 2.24 1.15
C ASN A 89 -8.43 1.85 0.73
N MET A 90 -9.21 2.82 0.26
CA MET A 90 -10.56 2.57 -0.26
C MET A 90 -10.51 1.66 -1.49
N GLN A 91 -9.59 1.89 -2.43
CA GLN A 91 -9.41 1.03 -3.60
C GLN A 91 -8.98 -0.39 -3.21
N MET A 92 -8.08 -0.53 -2.23
CA MET A 92 -7.68 -1.85 -1.69
C MET A 92 -8.86 -2.60 -1.04
N GLY A 93 -9.76 -1.86 -0.38
CA GLY A 93 -11.02 -2.38 0.15
C GLY A 93 -11.96 -2.87 -0.96
N SER A 94 -12.20 -2.03 -1.97
CA SER A 94 -13.04 -2.35 -3.15
C SER A 94 -12.51 -3.57 -3.90
N PHE A 95 -11.19 -3.68 -4.05
CA PHE A 95 -10.51 -4.81 -4.66
C PHE A 95 -10.82 -6.14 -3.95
N ARG A 96 -10.67 -6.18 -2.61
CA ARG A 96 -11.01 -7.36 -1.79
C ARG A 96 -12.50 -7.67 -1.91
N GLN A 97 -13.36 -6.64 -1.81
CA GLN A 97 -14.81 -6.81 -1.85
C GLN A 97 -15.29 -7.40 -3.19
N CYS A 98 -14.79 -6.88 -4.31
CA CYS A 98 -15.15 -7.36 -5.65
C CYS A 98 -14.77 -8.82 -5.83
N THR A 99 -13.53 -9.18 -5.46
CA THR A 99 -13.06 -10.57 -5.56
C THR A 99 -13.89 -11.53 -4.72
N ARG A 100 -14.16 -11.18 -3.45
CA ARG A 100 -15.02 -11.97 -2.56
C ARG A 100 -16.42 -12.15 -3.15
N ASN A 101 -17.01 -11.07 -3.67
CA ASN A 101 -18.34 -11.10 -4.25
C ASN A 101 -18.40 -12.00 -5.50
N ILE A 102 -17.41 -11.93 -6.40
CA ILE A 102 -17.34 -12.80 -7.59
C ILE A 102 -17.36 -14.27 -7.15
N ILE A 103 -16.43 -14.65 -6.28
CA ILE A 103 -16.30 -16.05 -5.83
C ILE A 103 -17.53 -16.50 -5.05
N SER A 104 -18.03 -15.69 -4.10
CA SER A 104 -19.19 -16.07 -3.30
C SER A 104 -20.44 -16.24 -4.15
N SER A 105 -20.65 -15.36 -5.12
CA SER A 105 -21.82 -15.41 -6.00
C SER A 105 -21.76 -16.60 -6.94
N LEU A 106 -20.60 -16.88 -7.54
CA LEU A 106 -20.45 -18.05 -8.40
C LEU A 106 -20.60 -19.33 -7.59
N ALA A 107 -19.93 -19.44 -6.45
CA ALA A 107 -19.99 -20.61 -5.58
C ALA A 107 -21.43 -20.91 -5.10
N ALA A 108 -22.22 -19.88 -4.77
CA ALA A 108 -23.60 -20.05 -4.32
C ALA A 108 -24.60 -20.42 -5.43
N HIS A 109 -24.30 -20.08 -6.69
CA HIS A 109 -25.22 -20.29 -7.81
C HIS A 109 -24.78 -21.41 -8.76
N ILE A 110 -23.73 -22.16 -8.41
CA ILE A 110 -23.38 -23.39 -9.13
C ILE A 110 -24.51 -24.39 -8.94
N SER A 111 -25.13 -24.76 -10.06
CA SER A 111 -26.13 -25.81 -10.15
C SER A 111 -25.68 -26.79 -11.23
N ALA A 112 -25.21 -27.96 -10.82
CA ALA A 112 -24.71 -29.01 -11.72
C ALA A 112 -25.29 -30.36 -11.31
N SER A 113 -25.39 -31.29 -12.27
CA SER A 113 -25.72 -32.70 -12.01
C SER A 113 -24.67 -33.35 -11.09
N GLU A 114 -24.99 -34.45 -10.41
CA GLU A 114 -24.02 -35.20 -9.57
C GLU A 114 -22.76 -35.60 -10.35
N ASP A 115 -22.90 -35.92 -11.64
CA ASP A 115 -21.78 -36.28 -12.51
C ASP A 115 -20.92 -35.06 -12.90
N ASP A 116 -21.55 -33.89 -13.02
CA ASP A 116 -20.93 -32.65 -13.53
C ASP A 116 -20.39 -31.76 -12.41
N ILE A 117 -20.78 -31.98 -11.16
CA ILE A 117 -20.44 -31.09 -10.05
C ILE A 117 -18.94 -31.03 -9.79
N LYS A 118 -18.22 -32.12 -10.06
CA LYS A 118 -16.75 -32.16 -9.97
C LYS A 118 -16.10 -31.25 -11.01
N ASP A 119 -16.64 -31.23 -12.24
CA ASP A 119 -16.16 -30.37 -13.31
C ASP A 119 -16.47 -28.90 -13.01
N ALA A 120 -17.71 -28.59 -12.60
CA ALA A 120 -18.12 -27.24 -12.19
C ALA A 120 -17.22 -26.67 -11.08
N MET A 121 -16.89 -27.48 -10.08
CA MET A 121 -16.00 -27.08 -8.98
C MET A 121 -14.53 -26.97 -9.42
N SER A 122 -14.08 -27.72 -10.42
CA SER A 122 -12.75 -27.53 -11.04
C SER A 122 -12.66 -26.18 -11.72
N VAL A 123 -13.66 -25.83 -12.54
CA VAL A 123 -13.71 -24.54 -13.25
C VAL A 123 -13.78 -23.36 -12.27
N LEU A 124 -14.59 -23.46 -11.20
CA LEU A 124 -14.66 -22.43 -10.15
C LEU A 124 -13.30 -22.23 -9.45
N ARG A 125 -12.56 -23.32 -9.20
CA ARG A 125 -11.26 -23.27 -8.55
C ARG A 125 -10.21 -22.62 -9.44
N GLU A 126 -10.18 -22.99 -10.72
CA GLU A 126 -9.31 -22.34 -11.72
C GLU A 126 -9.62 -20.84 -11.81
N MET A 127 -10.91 -20.48 -11.84
CA MET A 127 -11.33 -19.08 -11.85
C MET A 127 -10.86 -18.33 -10.59
N ARG A 128 -10.96 -18.94 -9.40
CA ARG A 128 -10.38 -18.38 -8.17
C ARG A 128 -8.88 -18.14 -8.30
N HIS A 129 -8.13 -19.13 -8.78
CA HIS A 129 -6.68 -19.00 -8.94
C HIS A 129 -6.30 -17.89 -9.91
N LEU A 130 -7.02 -17.75 -11.02
CA LEU A 130 -6.80 -16.65 -11.97
C LEU A 130 -7.10 -15.29 -11.36
N ILE A 131 -8.17 -15.16 -10.58
CA ILE A 131 -8.52 -13.89 -9.92
C ILE A 131 -7.46 -13.55 -8.85
N VAL A 132 -7.03 -14.50 -8.02
CA VAL A 132 -5.97 -14.26 -7.03
C VAL A 132 -4.63 -13.97 -7.73
N SER A 133 -4.32 -14.63 -8.84
CA SER A 133 -3.12 -14.33 -9.64
C SER A 133 -3.16 -12.92 -10.21
N LEU A 134 -4.32 -12.49 -10.72
CA LEU A 134 -4.55 -11.12 -11.17
C LEU A 134 -4.30 -10.16 -10.01
N CYS A 135 -4.79 -10.50 -8.82
CA CYS A 135 -4.57 -9.68 -7.63
C CYS A 135 -3.08 -9.53 -7.30
N VAL A 136 -2.30 -10.61 -7.33
CA VAL A 136 -0.85 -10.58 -7.08
C VAL A 136 -0.12 -9.80 -8.17
N LEU A 137 -0.44 -10.03 -9.45
CA LEU A 137 0.20 -9.33 -10.56
C LEU A 137 -0.04 -7.83 -10.50
N ILE A 138 -1.24 -7.39 -10.10
CA ILE A 138 -1.54 -5.97 -9.91
C ILE A 138 -0.57 -5.34 -8.90
N ILE A 139 -0.33 -6.01 -7.77
CA ILE A 139 0.60 -5.50 -6.74
C ILE A 139 2.05 -5.54 -7.19
N LYS A 140 2.44 -6.60 -7.91
CA LYS A 140 3.79 -6.71 -8.49
C LYS A 140 4.03 -5.60 -9.53
N ASP A 141 3.06 -5.34 -10.40
CA ASP A 141 3.11 -4.25 -11.38
C ASP A 141 3.17 -2.86 -10.72
N LEU A 142 2.58 -2.68 -9.53
CA LEU A 142 2.70 -1.43 -8.76
C LEU A 142 4.12 -1.20 -8.24
N HIS A 143 4.87 -2.27 -7.94
CA HIS A 143 6.24 -2.23 -7.44
C HIS A 143 7.30 -2.43 -8.54
N ASP A 144 6.90 -2.43 -9.82
CA ASP A 144 7.76 -2.78 -10.96
C ASP A 144 8.45 -4.17 -10.82
N ASP A 145 7.88 -5.07 -10.01
CA ASP A 145 8.30 -6.48 -9.93
C ASP A 145 7.70 -7.25 -11.12
N THR A 146 8.57 -7.76 -11.99
CA THR A 146 8.17 -8.43 -13.22
C THR A 146 8.22 -9.95 -13.13
N ASN A 147 8.56 -10.53 -11.98
CA ASN A 147 8.76 -11.96 -11.82
C ASN A 147 7.42 -12.72 -11.73
N ILE A 148 7.10 -13.51 -12.76
CA ILE A 148 5.92 -14.39 -12.79
C ILE A 148 6.26 -15.78 -12.24
N GLU A 149 7.54 -16.15 -12.17
CA GLU A 149 7.97 -17.50 -11.78
C GLU A 149 7.53 -17.85 -10.37
N ASP A 150 7.41 -16.86 -9.48
CA ASP A 150 6.85 -17.06 -8.14
C ASP A 150 5.41 -17.58 -8.21
N LEU A 151 4.57 -17.06 -9.11
CA LEU A 151 3.18 -17.51 -9.27
C LEU A 151 3.08 -18.94 -9.83
N VAL A 152 4.08 -19.37 -10.61
CA VAL A 152 4.18 -20.75 -11.10
C VAL A 152 4.64 -21.68 -9.98
N SER A 153 5.68 -21.29 -9.25
CA SER A 153 6.24 -22.07 -8.13
C SER A 153 5.22 -22.27 -7.00
N LEU A 154 4.31 -21.31 -6.81
CA LEU A 154 3.23 -21.40 -5.84
C LEU A 154 1.99 -22.16 -6.35
N GLY A 155 1.97 -22.58 -7.62
CA GLY A 155 0.87 -23.34 -8.22
C GLY A 155 -0.37 -22.51 -8.57
N TYR A 156 -0.28 -21.18 -8.56
CA TYR A 156 -1.39 -20.28 -8.87
C TYR A 156 -1.61 -20.08 -10.38
N LEU A 157 -0.53 -20.20 -11.17
CA LEU A 157 -0.59 -20.24 -12.64
C LEU A 157 -0.13 -21.61 -13.14
N SER A 158 -0.95 -22.23 -14.00
CA SER A 158 -0.54 -23.42 -14.76
C SER A 158 0.62 -23.05 -15.71
N PRO A 159 1.62 -23.91 -15.92
CA PRO A 159 2.69 -23.69 -16.91
C PRO A 159 2.15 -23.33 -18.30
N SER A 160 1.05 -23.98 -18.73
CA SER A 160 0.37 -23.67 -19.99
C SER A 160 -0.13 -22.22 -20.07
N ASN A 161 -0.62 -21.67 -18.96
CA ASN A 161 -1.12 -20.29 -18.92
C ASN A 161 0.05 -19.30 -18.94
N VAL A 162 1.21 -19.68 -18.41
CA VAL A 162 2.43 -18.87 -18.48
C VAL A 162 2.98 -18.87 -19.90
N ASP A 163 2.98 -20.00 -20.59
CA ASP A 163 3.31 -20.06 -22.02
C ASP A 163 2.37 -19.15 -22.79
N HIS A 164 1.05 -19.23 -22.59
CA HIS A 164 0.11 -18.31 -23.24
C HIS A 164 0.34 -16.83 -22.90
N ILE A 165 0.60 -16.47 -21.64
CA ILE A 165 0.86 -15.08 -21.24
C ILE A 165 2.21 -14.58 -21.78
N SER A 166 3.21 -15.45 -21.87
CA SER A 166 4.57 -15.12 -22.33
C SER A 166 4.72 -15.16 -23.86
N GLU A 167 3.97 -16.01 -24.55
CA GLU A 167 3.85 -16.08 -26.02
C GLU A 167 2.93 -15.01 -26.59
N SER A 168 1.92 -14.57 -25.82
CA SER A 168 1.09 -13.40 -26.14
C SER A 168 1.87 -12.08 -26.07
N ARG A 169 3.21 -12.13 -26.14
CA ARG A 169 4.07 -10.99 -26.47
C ARG A 169 3.32 -10.15 -27.49
N VAL A 170 2.94 -8.98 -27.02
CA VAL A 170 2.34 -7.95 -27.83
C VAL A 170 3.33 -7.64 -28.94
N HIS A 171 3.15 -8.29 -30.10
CA HIS A 171 3.77 -7.91 -31.37
C HIS A 171 3.24 -6.55 -31.88
N LEU A 172 2.43 -5.85 -31.08
CA LEU A 172 1.99 -4.50 -31.38
C LEU A 172 3.12 -3.54 -30.98
N PHE A 173 3.57 -2.72 -31.95
CA PHE A 173 4.41 -1.53 -31.77
C PHE A 173 5.94 -1.66 -31.87
N ALA A 174 6.51 -2.77 -32.34
CA ALA A 174 7.95 -2.81 -32.64
C ALA A 174 8.33 -2.05 -33.93
N ASP A 175 7.41 -1.92 -34.90
CA ASP A 175 7.83 -1.51 -36.24
C ASP A 175 7.85 0.01 -36.49
N HIS A 176 7.11 0.86 -35.75
CA HIS A 176 6.86 2.25 -36.19
C HIS A 176 6.99 3.36 -35.12
N ILE A 177 7.49 3.09 -33.91
CA ILE A 177 7.73 4.14 -32.90
C ILE A 177 9.16 4.03 -32.41
N SER A 178 9.95 5.10 -32.60
CA SER A 178 11.32 5.22 -32.06
C SER A 178 11.34 4.83 -30.58
N ALA A 179 12.07 3.74 -30.31
CA ALA A 179 12.18 3.03 -29.05
C ALA A 179 12.93 3.83 -27.95
N SER A 180 12.41 4.98 -27.54
CA SER A 180 12.98 5.73 -26.40
C SER A 180 11.99 6.17 -25.33
N HIS A 181 10.67 6.18 -25.59
CA HIS A 181 9.69 6.65 -24.61
C HIS A 181 8.43 5.77 -24.47
N VAL A 182 8.25 4.81 -25.37
CA VAL A 182 7.16 3.82 -25.32
C VAL A 182 7.79 2.44 -25.42
N GLU A 183 8.67 2.11 -24.46
CA GLU A 183 8.79 0.71 -24.10
C GLU A 183 7.40 0.31 -23.60
N ALA A 184 6.65 -0.37 -24.46
CA ALA A 184 5.43 -1.06 -24.08
C ALA A 184 5.83 -2.08 -23.01
N ARG A 185 5.94 -1.65 -21.73
CA ARG A 185 6.36 -2.47 -20.60
C ARG A 185 5.49 -3.73 -20.63
N PRO A 186 6.02 -4.90 -21.04
CA PRO A 186 5.19 -6.09 -21.26
C PRO A 186 4.55 -6.57 -19.96
N ALA A 187 5.05 -6.13 -18.80
CA ALA A 187 4.45 -6.28 -17.48
C ALA A 187 3.00 -5.74 -17.42
N ARG A 188 2.75 -4.51 -17.91
CA ARG A 188 1.46 -3.82 -17.75
C ARG A 188 0.30 -4.41 -18.57
N VAL A 189 0.59 -5.30 -19.52
CA VAL A 189 -0.43 -5.98 -20.34
C VAL A 189 -0.93 -7.27 -19.66
N ARG A 190 -0.16 -7.83 -18.72
CA ARG A 190 -0.46 -9.12 -18.08
C ARG A 190 -1.78 -9.11 -17.30
N PRO A 191 -2.14 -8.06 -16.53
CA PRO A 191 -3.44 -8.00 -15.86
C PRO A 191 -4.62 -8.01 -16.85
N ALA A 192 -4.45 -7.40 -18.03
CA ALA A 192 -5.47 -7.43 -19.08
C ALA A 192 -5.62 -8.84 -19.67
N LEU A 193 -4.52 -9.56 -19.90
CA LEU A 193 -4.55 -10.95 -20.36
C LEU A 193 -5.22 -11.89 -19.36
N LEU A 194 -4.90 -11.76 -18.07
CA LEU A 194 -5.58 -12.54 -17.02
C LEU A 194 -7.07 -12.23 -16.95
N THR A 195 -7.46 -10.96 -17.12
CA THR A 195 -8.88 -10.58 -17.21
C THR A 195 -9.59 -11.31 -18.35
N VAL A 196 -8.95 -11.47 -19.52
CA VAL A 196 -9.51 -12.26 -20.63
C VAL A 196 -9.67 -13.73 -20.25
N LEU A 197 -8.66 -14.35 -19.61
CA LEU A 197 -8.74 -15.74 -19.17
C LEU A 197 -9.85 -15.97 -18.12
N ILE A 198 -10.02 -15.02 -17.20
CA ILE A 198 -11.11 -15.05 -16.21
C ILE A 198 -12.48 -15.02 -16.92
N ARG A 199 -12.65 -14.15 -17.92
CA ARG A 199 -13.90 -14.07 -18.71
C ARG A 199 -14.15 -15.34 -19.53
N GLN A 200 -13.09 -15.96 -20.08
CA GLN A 200 -13.21 -17.24 -20.78
C GLN A 200 -13.71 -18.35 -19.86
N LYS A 201 -13.19 -18.43 -18.63
CA LYS A 201 -13.65 -19.39 -17.62
C LYS A 201 -15.08 -19.12 -17.15
N LEU A 202 -15.44 -17.85 -16.99
CA LEU A 202 -16.83 -17.45 -16.69
C LEU A 202 -17.79 -17.87 -17.82
N LYS A 203 -17.39 -17.69 -19.09
CA LYS A 203 -18.16 -18.15 -20.25
C LYS A 203 -18.30 -19.68 -20.30
N GLU A 204 -17.28 -20.41 -19.87
CA GLU A 204 -17.31 -21.88 -19.76
C GLU A 204 -18.42 -22.35 -18.81
N LEU A 205 -18.52 -21.74 -17.62
CA LEU A 205 -19.56 -22.04 -16.62
C LEU A 205 -20.98 -21.85 -17.18
N VAL A 206 -21.19 -20.81 -17.97
CA VAL A 206 -22.50 -20.53 -18.61
C VAL A 206 -22.78 -21.50 -19.75
N LYS A 207 -21.79 -21.79 -20.60
CA LYS A 207 -21.95 -22.72 -21.74
C LYS A 207 -22.33 -24.11 -21.26
N LYS A 208 -21.75 -24.57 -20.15
CA LYS A 208 -22.05 -25.84 -19.49
C LYS A 208 -23.35 -25.80 -18.65
N ARG A 209 -24.03 -24.66 -18.60
CA ARG A 209 -25.26 -24.40 -17.81
C ARG A 209 -25.10 -24.61 -16.30
N TYR A 210 -23.88 -24.53 -15.79
CA TYR A 210 -23.62 -24.59 -14.35
C TYR A 210 -24.04 -23.32 -13.63
N VAL A 211 -24.09 -22.20 -14.36
CA VAL A 211 -24.46 -20.88 -13.85
C VAL A 211 -25.45 -20.22 -14.81
N GLY A 212 -26.47 -19.55 -14.27
CA GLY A 212 -27.47 -18.82 -15.04
C GLY A 212 -26.95 -17.51 -15.66
N SER A 213 -27.62 -17.04 -16.73
CA SER A 213 -27.24 -15.82 -17.44
C SER A 213 -27.28 -14.54 -16.59
N GLU A 214 -28.11 -14.51 -15.54
CA GLU A 214 -28.20 -13.40 -14.59
C GLU A 214 -26.90 -13.27 -13.76
N VAL A 215 -26.38 -14.40 -13.29
CA VAL A 215 -25.13 -14.47 -12.52
C VAL A 215 -23.93 -14.18 -13.42
N PHE A 216 -24.00 -14.54 -14.71
CA PHE A 216 -23.00 -14.14 -15.69
C PHE A 216 -22.89 -12.62 -15.82
N ALA A 217 -24.01 -11.94 -16.08
CA ALA A 217 -24.03 -10.49 -16.26
C ALA A 217 -23.54 -9.75 -15.00
N THR A 218 -23.96 -10.19 -13.82
CA THR A 218 -23.49 -9.61 -12.55
C THR A 218 -22.01 -9.90 -12.26
N SER A 219 -21.48 -11.05 -12.69
CA SER A 219 -20.07 -11.39 -12.55
C SER A 219 -19.19 -10.60 -13.53
N GLU A 220 -19.61 -10.41 -14.78
CA GLU A 220 -18.93 -9.54 -15.75
C GLU A 220 -18.81 -8.10 -15.23
N ALA A 221 -19.92 -7.54 -14.69
CA ALA A 221 -19.89 -6.20 -14.10
C ALA A 221 -18.89 -6.07 -12.93
N ARG A 222 -18.68 -7.14 -12.16
CA ARG A 222 -17.68 -7.18 -11.07
C ARG A 222 -16.25 -7.34 -11.58
N ILE A 223 -16.05 -8.06 -12.70
CA ILE A 223 -14.75 -8.15 -13.38
C ILE A 223 -14.37 -6.79 -13.98
N ASP A 224 -15.33 -6.06 -14.54
CA ASP A 224 -15.14 -4.67 -14.98
C ASP A 224 -14.73 -3.77 -13.81
N GLU A 225 -15.39 -3.90 -12.65
CA GLU A 225 -15.03 -3.15 -11.45
C GLU A 225 -13.61 -3.47 -10.98
N LEU A 226 -13.20 -4.75 -10.99
CA LEU A 226 -11.82 -5.13 -10.65
C LEU A 226 -10.80 -4.45 -11.58
N SER A 227 -11.13 -4.32 -12.87
CA SER A 227 -10.30 -3.63 -13.85
C SER A 227 -10.24 -2.10 -13.62
N ARG A 228 -11.36 -1.50 -13.17
CA ARG A 228 -11.39 -0.08 -12.76
C ARG A 228 -10.55 0.16 -11.53
N VAL A 229 -10.67 -0.69 -10.51
CA VAL A 229 -9.87 -0.60 -9.28
C VAL A 229 -8.38 -0.70 -9.59
N PHE A 230 -7.98 -1.64 -10.48
CA PHE A 230 -6.60 -1.72 -10.94
C PHE A 230 -6.12 -0.42 -11.59
N SER A 231 -6.91 0.13 -12.52
CA SER A 231 -6.57 1.38 -13.20
C SER A 231 -6.46 2.56 -12.22
N SER A 232 -7.30 2.57 -11.18
CA SER A 232 -7.27 3.56 -10.11
C SER A 232 -6.01 3.45 -9.26
N LEU A 233 -5.64 2.23 -8.83
CA LEU A 233 -4.40 1.98 -8.08
C LEU A 233 -3.17 2.35 -8.90
N LEU A 234 -3.15 2.01 -10.20
CA LEU A 234 -2.05 2.37 -11.10
C LEU A 234 -1.95 3.89 -11.26
N ARG A 235 -3.07 4.60 -11.36
CA ARG A 235 -3.08 6.08 -11.36
C ARG A 235 -2.47 6.60 -10.07
N ILE A 236 -2.95 6.13 -8.92
CA ILE A 236 -2.45 6.56 -7.60
C ILE A 236 -0.94 6.34 -7.48
N ALA A 237 -0.40 5.20 -7.93
CA ALA A 237 1.03 4.93 -7.88
C ALA A 237 1.82 5.74 -8.92
N ALA A 238 1.34 5.83 -10.17
CA ALA A 238 2.07 6.44 -11.26
C ALA A 238 2.03 7.98 -11.26
N THR A 239 1.05 8.60 -10.59
CA THR A 239 0.94 10.06 -10.52
C THR A 239 1.34 10.57 -9.14
N PRO A 240 2.63 10.92 -8.93
CA PRO A 240 3.07 11.54 -7.68
C PRO A 240 2.51 12.96 -7.51
N MET A 241 2.56 13.47 -6.28
CA MET A 241 2.23 14.86 -5.99
C MET A 241 3.09 15.82 -6.84
N PRO A 242 2.54 16.96 -7.31
CA PRO A 242 3.28 17.89 -8.14
C PRO A 242 4.59 18.34 -7.49
N PHE A 243 5.71 18.08 -8.18
CA PHE A 243 7.06 18.41 -7.69
C PHE A 243 7.19 19.87 -7.24
N ILE A 244 6.62 20.80 -8.01
CA ILE A 244 6.73 22.24 -7.75
C ILE A 244 6.17 22.64 -6.38
N MET A 245 5.09 21.99 -5.93
CA MET A 245 4.50 22.23 -4.61
C MET A 245 5.45 21.79 -3.50
N ASN A 246 5.96 20.55 -3.59
CA ASN A 246 6.87 19.97 -2.60
C ASN A 246 8.20 20.75 -2.55
N HIS A 247 8.73 21.15 -3.70
CA HIS A 247 9.95 21.93 -3.78
C HIS A 247 9.79 23.32 -3.14
N PHE A 248 8.76 24.07 -3.57
CA PHE A 248 8.53 25.42 -3.08
C PHE A 248 8.24 25.46 -1.58
N LEU A 249 7.47 24.50 -1.06
CA LEU A 249 7.22 24.37 0.37
C LEU A 249 8.51 24.15 1.16
N LYS A 250 9.39 23.26 0.69
CA LYS A 250 10.69 22.99 1.34
C LYS A 250 11.60 24.22 1.32
N VAL A 251 11.61 25.00 0.23
CA VAL A 251 12.37 26.24 0.15
C VAL A 251 11.88 27.28 1.16
N ILE A 252 10.57 27.56 1.20
CA ILE A 252 10.01 28.53 2.17
C ILE A 252 10.21 28.05 3.60
N MET A 253 10.00 26.76 3.87
CA MET A 253 10.20 26.17 5.20
C MET A 253 11.65 26.33 5.67
N ALA A 254 12.63 26.03 4.80
CA ALA A 254 14.04 26.21 5.13
C ALA A 254 14.36 27.69 5.38
N LEU A 255 13.91 28.59 4.50
CA LEU A 255 14.08 30.03 4.68
C LEU A 255 13.50 30.50 6.03
N TYR A 256 12.29 30.06 6.37
CA TYR A 256 11.64 30.41 7.62
C TYR A 256 12.43 29.92 8.85
N VAL A 257 12.75 28.62 8.90
CA VAL A 257 13.46 28.02 10.05
C VAL A 257 14.85 28.64 10.26
N PHE A 258 15.59 28.95 9.19
CA PHE A 258 16.92 29.56 9.32
C PHE A 258 16.93 31.08 9.48
N THR A 259 15.79 31.77 9.31
CA THR A 259 15.72 33.23 9.52
C THR A 259 14.99 33.62 10.80
N VAL A 260 14.00 32.83 11.25
CA VAL A 260 13.25 33.09 12.49
C VAL A 260 14.11 33.25 13.77
N PRO A 261 15.25 32.56 14.00
CA PRO A 261 16.04 32.78 15.21
C PRO A 261 16.49 34.23 15.38
N PHE A 262 16.80 34.95 14.29
CA PHE A 262 17.21 36.35 14.36
C PHE A 262 16.07 37.28 14.78
N GLY A 263 14.82 36.91 14.53
CA GLY A 263 13.64 37.66 14.98
C GLY A 263 13.29 37.42 16.45
N ILE A 264 13.66 36.27 17.02
CA ILE A 264 13.27 35.88 18.39
C ILE A 264 14.41 35.93 19.41
N VAL A 265 15.68 35.95 18.96
CA VAL A 265 16.87 35.86 19.83
C VAL A 265 17.01 37.04 20.79
N ALA A 266 16.54 38.23 20.41
CA ALA A 266 16.57 39.40 21.28
C ALA A 266 15.73 39.21 22.56
N HIS A 267 14.63 38.46 22.46
CA HIS A 267 13.74 38.18 23.57
C HIS A 267 14.10 36.89 24.31
N LEU A 268 14.45 35.82 23.57
CA LEU A 268 14.67 34.48 24.14
C LEU A 268 16.13 34.22 24.54
N LYS A 269 17.11 34.95 23.99
CA LYS A 269 18.55 34.79 24.26
C LYS A 269 18.97 33.32 24.18
N TRP A 270 19.52 32.75 25.26
CA TRP A 270 19.95 31.35 25.35
C TRP A 270 18.81 30.32 25.29
N LEU A 271 17.55 30.74 25.32
CA LEU A 271 16.40 29.86 25.09
C LEU A 271 16.05 29.71 23.60
N THR A 272 16.66 30.50 22.71
CA THR A 272 16.48 30.43 21.25
C THR A 272 16.70 29.03 20.65
N PRO A 273 17.73 28.26 21.04
CA PRO A 273 17.91 26.88 20.56
C PRO A 273 16.73 25.97 20.86
N VAL A 274 16.13 26.11 22.06
CA VAL A 274 14.98 25.32 22.48
C VAL A 274 13.74 25.71 21.68
N ALA A 275 13.51 27.01 21.46
CA ALA A 275 12.43 27.47 20.61
C ALA A 275 12.59 26.96 19.17
N LEU A 276 13.82 26.97 18.65
CA LEU A 276 14.08 26.51 17.28
C LEU A 276 13.97 24.99 17.13
N LEU A 277 14.29 24.23 18.19
CA LEU A 277 14.01 22.80 18.25
C LEU A 277 12.50 22.52 18.16
N VAL A 278 11.67 23.27 18.89
CA VAL A 278 10.20 23.11 18.86
C VAL A 278 9.64 23.51 17.50
N ILE A 279 10.05 24.67 16.97
CA ILE A 279 9.60 25.16 15.65
C ILE A 279 9.98 24.16 14.55
N SER A 280 11.23 23.69 14.54
CA SER A 280 11.69 22.71 13.54
C SER A 280 10.98 21.37 13.68
N LEU A 281 10.70 20.90 14.91
CA LEU A 281 9.92 19.70 15.14
C LEU A 281 8.51 19.81 14.54
N LEU A 282 7.85 20.96 14.69
CA LEU A 282 6.50 21.18 14.15
C LEU A 282 6.51 21.17 12.61
N PHE A 283 7.36 21.99 11.99
CA PHE A 283 7.37 22.14 10.53
C PHE A 283 7.95 20.91 9.83
N PHE A 284 9.14 20.44 10.24
CA PHE A 284 9.74 19.25 9.63
C PHE A 284 8.95 17.99 9.98
N GLY A 285 8.37 17.91 11.18
CA GLY A 285 7.53 16.77 11.56
C GLY A 285 6.28 16.65 10.71
N ALA A 286 5.51 17.72 10.56
CA ALA A 286 4.34 17.67 9.68
C ALA A 286 4.73 17.47 8.20
N ASP A 287 5.84 18.03 7.73
CA ASP A 287 6.35 17.77 6.37
C ASP A 287 6.69 16.29 6.16
N GLN A 288 7.32 15.67 7.16
CA GLN A 288 7.72 14.27 7.10
C GLN A 288 6.51 13.32 7.22
N ILE A 289 5.49 13.67 8.01
CA ILE A 289 4.20 12.94 8.00
C ILE A 289 3.61 12.96 6.60
N ALA A 290 3.59 14.13 5.94
CA ALA A 290 3.08 14.24 4.58
C ALA A 290 3.87 13.35 3.61
N VAL A 291 5.20 13.32 3.71
CA VAL A 291 6.05 12.46 2.88
C VAL A 291 5.76 10.98 3.13
N GLU A 292 5.57 10.57 4.37
CA GLU A 292 5.34 9.16 4.70
C GLU A 292 3.95 8.68 4.26
N ILE A 293 2.92 9.54 4.27
CA ILE A 293 1.58 9.16 3.81
C ILE A 293 1.32 9.46 2.32
N GLU A 294 2.17 10.24 1.64
CA GLU A 294 1.96 10.58 0.23
C GLU A 294 2.19 9.40 -0.71
N GLU A 295 2.90 8.35 -0.28
CA GLU A 295 3.17 7.13 -1.04
C GLU A 295 2.53 5.89 -0.37
N PRO A 296 1.20 5.77 -0.35
CA PRO A 296 0.50 4.77 0.48
C PRO A 296 0.74 3.30 0.07
N LEU A 297 1.29 3.07 -1.11
CA LEU A 297 1.59 1.74 -1.68
C LEU A 297 3.11 1.54 -1.82
N GLY A 298 3.91 2.29 -1.07
CA GLY A 298 5.36 2.15 -1.04
C GLY A 298 5.82 0.99 -0.17
N GLN A 299 7.06 1.10 0.31
CA GLN A 299 7.74 0.09 1.12
C GLN A 299 8.04 0.56 2.55
N ASP A 300 7.51 1.71 2.95
CA ASP A 300 7.66 2.24 4.29
C ASP A 300 6.82 1.43 5.31
N LEU A 301 7.24 1.45 6.57
CA LEU A 301 6.59 0.67 7.64
C LEU A 301 5.10 1.02 7.80
N ASN A 302 4.75 2.27 7.51
CA ASN A 302 3.41 2.83 7.66
C ASN A 302 2.54 2.71 6.39
N ASP A 303 3.09 2.21 5.28
CA ASP A 303 2.35 2.01 4.05
C ASP A 303 1.34 0.87 4.15
N ILE A 304 0.35 0.89 3.27
CA ILE A 304 -0.63 -0.18 3.16
C ILE A 304 0.10 -1.42 2.68
N ASP A 305 -0.01 -2.53 3.42
CA ASP A 305 0.61 -3.81 3.03
C ASP A 305 -0.32 -4.58 2.09
N PRO A 306 -0.16 -4.50 0.76
CA PRO A 306 -1.11 -5.09 -0.16
C PRO A 306 -1.03 -6.62 -0.14
N ALA A 307 0.14 -7.13 0.24
CA ALA A 307 0.48 -8.52 0.29
C ALA A 307 -0.34 -9.23 1.40
N PHE A 308 -0.43 -8.61 2.59
CA PHE A 308 -1.36 -9.02 3.65
C PHE A 308 -2.82 -9.05 3.16
N HIS A 309 -3.23 -8.07 2.36
CA HIS A 309 -4.59 -8.03 1.83
C HIS A 309 -4.90 -9.22 0.93
N ILE A 310 -3.95 -9.59 0.07
CA ILE A 310 -4.07 -10.73 -0.86
C ILE A 310 -4.08 -12.06 -0.13
N VAL A 311 -3.17 -12.31 0.82
CA VAL A 311 -3.13 -13.58 1.56
C VAL A 311 -4.47 -13.88 2.23
N ARG A 312 -5.01 -12.89 2.93
CA ARG A 312 -6.28 -13.06 3.60
C ARG A 312 -7.44 -13.23 2.61
N LEU A 313 -7.39 -12.56 1.46
CA LEU A 313 -8.38 -12.76 0.39
C LEU A 313 -8.33 -14.19 -0.18
N ASP A 314 -7.13 -14.72 -0.39
CA ASP A 314 -6.92 -16.09 -0.85
C ASP A 314 -7.48 -17.11 0.14
N ILE A 315 -7.18 -16.98 1.44
CA ILE A 315 -7.76 -17.84 2.49
C ILE A 315 -9.29 -17.77 2.48
N GLU A 316 -9.85 -16.56 2.43
CA GLU A 316 -11.31 -16.35 2.48
C GLU A 316 -12.00 -16.98 1.26
N THR A 317 -11.47 -16.77 0.05
CA THR A 317 -12.03 -17.34 -1.18
C THR A 317 -11.80 -18.86 -1.28
N ALA A 318 -10.69 -19.37 -0.76
CA ALA A 318 -10.44 -20.81 -0.65
C ALA A 318 -11.45 -21.48 0.29
N ALA A 319 -11.73 -20.86 1.43
CA ALA A 319 -12.73 -21.34 2.39
C ALA A 319 -14.14 -21.37 1.78
N MET A 320 -14.53 -20.35 1.01
CA MET A 320 -15.83 -20.32 0.30
C MET A 320 -15.97 -21.51 -0.66
N VAL A 321 -14.96 -21.77 -1.49
CA VAL A 321 -14.99 -22.90 -2.44
C VAL A 321 -15.00 -24.24 -1.70
N ALA A 322 -14.19 -24.38 -0.64
CA ALA A 322 -14.13 -25.61 0.15
C ALA A 322 -15.45 -25.91 0.88
N HIS A 323 -16.17 -24.87 1.33
CA HIS A 323 -17.48 -25.05 1.95
C HIS A 323 -18.49 -25.69 0.97
N ILE A 324 -18.54 -25.21 -0.27
CA ILE A 324 -19.41 -25.79 -1.31
C ILE A 324 -18.97 -27.21 -1.68
N GLN A 325 -17.67 -27.50 -1.74
CA GLN A 325 -17.19 -28.88 -1.95
C GLN A 325 -17.67 -29.83 -0.85
N HIS A 326 -17.56 -29.40 0.41
CA HIS A 326 -18.01 -30.19 1.55
C HIS A 326 -19.52 -30.44 1.52
N MET A 327 -20.32 -29.41 1.22
CA MET A 327 -21.78 -29.55 1.07
C MET A 327 -22.16 -30.57 0.00
N ASN A 328 -21.36 -30.69 -1.06
CA ASN A 328 -21.56 -31.64 -2.16
C ASN A 328 -20.79 -32.95 -1.99
N LYS A 329 -20.21 -33.23 -0.81
CA LYS A 329 -19.44 -34.44 -0.50
C LYS A 329 -18.29 -34.72 -1.48
N ILE A 330 -17.70 -33.68 -2.05
CA ILE A 330 -16.54 -33.79 -2.94
C ILE A 330 -15.28 -33.86 -2.06
N PRO A 331 -14.47 -34.93 -2.14
CA PRO A 331 -13.22 -35.00 -1.38
C PRO A 331 -12.27 -33.90 -1.85
N ARG A 332 -11.56 -33.27 -0.90
CA ARG A 332 -10.41 -32.40 -1.23
C ARG A 332 -9.37 -33.25 -1.94
N ARG A 333 -8.77 -32.74 -3.02
CA ARG A 333 -7.61 -33.43 -3.63
C ARG A 333 -6.38 -33.11 -2.77
N ASP A 334 -5.47 -34.07 -2.62
CA ASP A 334 -4.13 -33.83 -2.06
C ASP A 334 -3.30 -32.82 -2.89
N GLN A 335 -3.74 -32.52 -4.12
CA GLN A 335 -3.21 -31.49 -5.02
C GLN A 335 -4.00 -30.17 -4.98
N ASP A 336 -4.86 -29.95 -3.98
CA ASP A 336 -5.44 -28.63 -3.75
C ASP A 336 -4.25 -27.67 -3.49
N VAL A 337 -4.01 -26.75 -4.44
CA VAL A 337 -2.90 -25.79 -4.40
C VAL A 337 -2.85 -25.16 -3.00
N PRO A 338 -1.69 -25.21 -2.31
CA PRO A 338 -1.56 -24.61 -0.99
C PRO A 338 -2.00 -23.16 -1.07
N THR A 339 -2.83 -22.71 -0.14
CA THR A 339 -3.14 -21.28 -0.02
C THR A 339 -1.85 -20.46 0.01
N LEU A 340 -1.87 -19.21 -0.42
CA LEU A 340 -0.71 -18.31 -0.36
C LEU A 340 -0.14 -18.32 1.05
N ALA A 341 -0.99 -18.43 2.07
CA ALA A 341 -0.61 -18.54 3.48
C ALA A 341 0.33 -19.72 3.82
N SER A 342 0.23 -20.85 3.14
CA SER A 342 1.10 -22.02 3.37
C SER A 342 2.51 -21.85 2.79
N ASN A 343 2.67 -21.03 1.74
CA ASN A 343 3.94 -20.81 1.04
C ASN A 343 4.41 -19.35 1.09
N TRP A 344 3.76 -18.50 1.89
CA TRP A 344 3.93 -17.04 1.88
C TRP A 344 5.36 -16.59 2.20
N HIS A 345 6.06 -17.34 3.05
CA HIS A 345 7.45 -17.06 3.43
C HIS A 345 8.43 -17.03 2.25
N HIS A 346 8.05 -17.55 1.07
CA HIS A 346 8.87 -17.50 -0.14
C HIS A 346 8.58 -16.31 -1.07
N LEU A 347 7.49 -15.58 -0.84
CA LEU A 347 7.08 -14.39 -1.60
C LEU A 347 7.50 -13.08 -0.91
N GLU A 348 8.28 -13.16 0.17
CA GLU A 348 8.81 -11.99 0.85
C GLU A 348 9.65 -11.18 -0.15
N LEU A 349 9.07 -10.08 -0.64
CA LEU A 349 9.81 -8.95 -1.18
C LEU A 349 10.95 -8.67 -0.19
N ASP A 350 12.17 -8.84 -0.68
CA ASP A 350 13.45 -8.86 0.05
C ASP A 350 13.40 -8.23 1.46
N ASN A 351 13.26 -9.08 2.48
CA ASN A 351 13.00 -8.70 3.87
C ASN A 351 14.25 -8.19 4.61
N SER A 352 15.25 -7.65 3.91
CA SER A 352 16.50 -7.17 4.50
C SER A 352 16.33 -6.01 5.51
N VAL A 353 15.12 -5.46 5.66
CA VAL A 353 14.77 -4.39 6.62
C VAL A 353 14.09 -4.92 7.91
N THR A 354 13.74 -6.20 8.00
CA THR A 354 13.01 -6.75 9.19
C THR A 354 13.90 -7.47 10.22
N SER A 355 15.22 -7.34 10.14
CA SER A 355 16.14 -7.87 11.16
C SER A 355 16.16 -7.00 12.43
N GLY A 356 15.13 -7.18 13.26
CA GLY A 356 15.09 -6.63 14.61
C GLY A 356 13.71 -6.11 14.97
N THR A 357 12.81 -7.02 15.35
CA THR A 357 12.01 -7.00 16.59
C THR A 357 10.79 -7.92 16.40
N THR A 358 10.75 -9.01 17.17
CA THR A 358 9.62 -9.91 17.49
C THR A 358 8.87 -10.58 16.32
N PRO A 359 8.67 -11.92 16.34
CA PRO A 359 7.78 -12.57 15.39
C PRO A 359 6.37 -12.03 15.61
N TYR A 360 5.90 -11.26 14.64
CA TYR A 360 4.56 -10.69 14.64
C TYR A 360 3.56 -11.85 14.59
N GLN A 361 2.89 -12.14 15.72
CA GLN A 361 1.73 -13.03 15.70
C GLN A 361 0.58 -12.26 15.04
N HIS A 362 0.32 -12.55 13.77
CA HIS A 362 -0.93 -12.16 13.13
C HIS A 362 -2.12 -12.64 14.00
N PRO A 363 -3.20 -11.87 14.16
CA PRO A 363 -4.41 -12.32 14.87
C PRO A 363 -5.18 -13.46 14.19
N VAL A 364 -4.57 -14.14 13.20
CA VAL A 364 -5.16 -15.25 12.46
C VAL A 364 -4.20 -16.44 12.55
N ARG A 365 -4.10 -17.02 13.75
CA ARG A 365 -3.95 -18.47 13.83
C ARG A 365 -5.37 -19.04 13.83
N PRO A 366 -5.82 -19.75 12.77
CA PRO A 366 -6.79 -20.80 13.03
C PRO A 366 -6.01 -21.83 13.87
N VAL A 367 -6.36 -21.97 15.14
CA VAL A 367 -5.93 -23.12 15.93
C VAL A 367 -6.65 -24.32 15.31
N ILE A 368 -6.03 -24.93 14.29
CA ILE A 368 -6.26 -26.32 13.96
C ILE A 368 -5.19 -27.07 14.73
N SER A 369 -5.48 -27.39 15.98
CA SER A 369 -4.76 -28.42 16.70
C SER A 369 -5.33 -29.76 16.24
N ASP A 370 -4.70 -30.37 15.25
CA ASP A 370 -4.78 -31.81 15.06
C ASP A 370 -4.05 -32.47 16.22
N GLU A 371 -4.82 -32.93 17.20
CA GLU A 371 -4.55 -34.13 18.02
C GLU A 371 -5.63 -34.22 19.11
N GLN A 372 -6.74 -34.91 18.80
CA GLN A 372 -7.35 -35.75 19.82
C GLN A 372 -7.49 -37.16 19.26
N PRO A 373 -6.80 -38.15 19.86
CA PRO A 373 -6.97 -39.54 19.48
C PRO A 373 -8.35 -40.02 19.91
N LEU A 374 -8.89 -40.91 19.08
CA LEU A 374 -9.92 -41.88 19.42
C LEU A 374 -9.82 -42.32 20.89
N LEU A 375 -10.86 -42.04 21.68
CA LEU A 375 -11.15 -42.85 22.87
C LEU A 375 -12.42 -43.63 22.62
N SER A 376 -12.19 -44.89 22.26
CA SER A 376 -13.06 -46.02 22.44
C SER A 376 -13.56 -46.12 23.89
N GLY A 377 -14.88 -46.28 24.04
CA GLY A 377 -15.54 -47.19 24.99
C GLY A 377 -15.25 -47.06 26.49
N ARG A 378 -16.27 -46.61 27.23
CA ARG A 378 -17.01 -47.49 28.15
C ARG A 378 -18.43 -46.99 28.35
#